data_AF-A0A256YKY2-F1
#
_entry.id   AF-A0A256YKY2-F1
#
_cell.length_a   1.000
_cell.length_b   1.000
_cell.length_c   1.000
_cell.angle_alpha   90.00
_cell.angle_beta   90.00
_cell.angle_gamma   90.00
#
_symmetry.space_group_name_H-M   'P 1'
#
loop_
_entity.id
_entity.type
_entity.pdbx_description
1 polymer ?
#
loop_
_entity_poly.entity_id
_entity_poly.type
_entity_poly.pdbx_seq_one_letter_code
_entity_poly.pdbx_strand_id
1 'polypeptide(L)'
;MSSASIEDIEKEIDEILSKAEEKKMKIIGDARRRAEEIKNKPIPTSAYELEAEEIIKEAEKQAKEVIKEAERKAEEIKNIDEKRYKEIVEKIARIIAGVK
;
A
#
# COMPACT_ATOMS: atom_id res chain seq x y z
N MET A 1 -4.08 -19.93 -28.98
CA MET A 1 -4.70 -19.07 -27.95
C MET A 1 -3.65 -18.92 -26.88
N SER A 2 -3.08 -17.74 -26.68
CA SER A 2 -2.14 -17.53 -25.56
C SER A 2 -2.97 -17.43 -24.29
N SER A 3 -3.05 -18.56 -23.57
CA SER A 3 -3.28 -18.57 -22.13
C SER A 3 -2.31 -17.57 -21.51
N ALA A 4 -2.78 -16.63 -20.70
CA ALA A 4 -1.88 -15.99 -19.74
C ALA A 4 -1.31 -17.15 -18.92
N SER A 5 0.01 -17.37 -18.97
CA SER A 5 0.55 -18.50 -18.24
C SER A 5 0.39 -18.21 -16.75
N ILE A 6 0.31 -19.25 -15.91
CA ILE A 6 0.34 -19.10 -14.43
C ILE A 6 1.51 -18.19 -14.00
N GLU A 7 2.59 -18.18 -14.77
CA GLU A 7 3.77 -17.34 -14.61
C GLU A 7 3.49 -15.84 -14.81
N ASP A 8 2.62 -15.47 -15.75
CA ASP A 8 2.14 -14.09 -15.91
C ASP A 8 1.27 -13.69 -14.71
N ILE A 9 0.47 -14.65 -14.18
CA ILE A 9 -0.36 -14.46 -12.99
C ILE A 9 0.47 -14.13 -11.76
N GLU A 10 1.52 -14.92 -11.52
CA GLU A 10 2.44 -14.73 -10.42
C GLU A 10 3.17 -13.39 -10.51
N LYS A 11 3.63 -13.00 -11.71
CA LYS A 11 4.31 -11.71 -11.92
C LYS A 11 3.43 -10.52 -11.59
N GLU A 12 2.17 -10.52 -12.03
CA GLU A 12 1.29 -9.37 -11.74
C GLU A 12 0.93 -9.31 -10.25
N ILE A 13 0.78 -10.46 -9.58
CA ILE A 13 0.63 -10.53 -8.12
C ILE A 13 1.85 -9.94 -7.41
N ASP A 14 3.06 -10.33 -7.83
CA ASP A 14 4.30 -9.81 -7.25
C ASP A 14 4.41 -8.30 -7.46
N GLU A 15 4.03 -7.79 -8.62
CA GLU A 15 4.03 -6.35 -8.91
C GLU A 15 3.02 -5.60 -8.02
N ILE A 16 1.84 -6.17 -7.79
CA ILE A 16 0.81 -5.63 -6.89
C ILE A 16 1.36 -5.54 -5.45
N LEU A 17 1.95 -6.62 -4.95
CA LEU A 17 2.50 -6.67 -3.59
C LEU A 17 3.70 -5.72 -3.44
N SER A 18 4.56 -5.66 -4.45
CA SER A 18 5.71 -4.75 -4.48
C SER A 18 5.27 -3.28 -4.43
N LYS A 19 4.30 -2.87 -5.26
CA LYS A 19 3.74 -1.51 -5.24
C LYS A 19 3.07 -1.17 -3.90
N ALA A 20 2.40 -2.15 -3.28
CA ALA A 20 1.79 -1.96 -1.97
C ALA A 20 2.87 -1.73 -0.89
N GLU A 21 3.98 -2.46 -0.93
CA GLU A 21 5.11 -2.30 -0.02
C GLU A 21 5.81 -0.95 -0.21
N GLU A 22 6.05 -0.52 -1.45
CA GLU A 22 6.57 0.83 -1.76
C GLU A 22 5.66 1.92 -1.19
N LYS A 23 4.34 1.77 -1.35
CA LYS A 23 3.36 2.73 -0.84
C LYS A 23 3.34 2.75 0.70
N LYS A 24 3.41 1.59 1.36
CA LYS A 24 3.57 1.48 2.81
C LYS A 24 4.83 2.21 3.28
N MET A 25 5.97 1.97 2.63
CA MET A 25 7.23 2.64 2.97
C MET A 25 7.12 4.15 2.83
N LYS A 26 6.47 4.64 1.77
CA LYS A 26 6.21 6.06 1.56
C LYS A 26 5.33 6.67 2.65
N ILE A 27 4.21 6.02 2.99
CA ILE A 27 3.29 6.48 4.05
C ILE A 27 4.03 6.62 5.39
N ILE A 28 4.80 5.60 5.78
CA ILE A 28 5.56 5.60 7.03
C ILE A 28 6.67 6.66 6.98
N GLY A 29 7.38 6.78 5.85
CA GLY A 29 8.45 7.76 5.67
C GLY A 29 7.95 9.20 5.78
N ASP A 30 6.85 9.53 5.10
CA ASP A 30 6.24 10.85 5.18
C ASP A 30 5.73 11.19 6.58
N ALA A 31 5.15 10.20 7.28
CA ALA A 31 4.69 10.36 8.66
C ALA A 31 5.85 10.62 9.63
N ARG A 32 6.96 9.88 9.49
CA ARG A 32 8.17 10.10 10.30
C ARG A 32 8.75 11.50 10.09
N ARG A 33 8.83 11.95 8.83
CA ARG A 33 9.30 13.30 8.51
C ARG A 33 8.42 14.38 9.15
N ARG A 34 7.09 14.24 9.06
CA ARG A 34 6.15 15.18 9.71
C ARG A 34 6.26 15.16 11.24
N ALA A 35 6.38 13.97 11.83
CA ALA A 35 6.57 13.80 13.26
C ALA A 35 7.87 14.47 13.74
N GLU A 36 8.96 14.37 12.96
CA GLU A 36 10.22 15.03 13.24
C GLU A 36 10.12 16.56 13.10
N GLU A 37 9.46 17.06 12.05
CA GLU A 37 9.18 18.49 11.88
C GLU A 37 8.42 19.08 13.09
N ILE A 38 7.45 18.32 13.64
CA ILE A 38 6.69 18.71 14.83
C ILE A 38 7.55 18.70 16.10
N LYS A 39 8.38 17.67 16.28
CA LYS A 39 9.28 17.56 17.45
C LYS A 39 10.37 18.62 17.46
N ASN A 40 10.80 19.09 16.28
CA ASN A 40 11.82 20.13 16.13
C ASN A 40 11.25 21.56 16.23
N LYS A 41 9.97 21.74 16.59
CA LYS A 41 9.43 23.07 16.85
C LYS A 41 10.20 23.75 18.00
N PRO A 42 10.42 25.08 17.94
CA PRO A 42 11.29 25.80 18.88
C PRO A 42 10.92 25.68 20.36
N ILE A 43 9.66 25.35 20.64
CA ILE A 43 9.13 25.17 21.99
C ILE A 43 8.67 23.71 22.10
N PRO A 44 9.48 22.80 22.67
CA PRO A 44 9.05 21.44 22.89
C PRO A 44 7.90 21.43 23.90
N THR A 45 6.80 20.78 23.54
CA THR A 45 5.63 20.59 24.41
C THR A 45 5.23 19.12 24.36
N SER A 46 4.69 18.59 25.45
CA SER A 46 4.12 17.23 25.47
C SER A 46 3.00 17.06 24.44
N ALA A 47 2.31 18.13 24.07
CA ALA A 47 1.33 18.12 23.00
C ALA A 47 1.95 17.80 21.62
N TYR A 48 3.15 18.31 21.33
CA TYR A 48 3.85 17.99 20.08
C TYR A 48 4.39 16.56 20.05
N GLU A 49 4.78 16.01 21.20
CA GLU A 49 5.15 14.60 21.30
C GLU A 49 3.96 13.69 21.01
N LEU A 50 2.80 13.97 21.62
CA LEU A 50 1.56 13.23 21.36
C LEU A 50 1.11 13.35 19.89
N GLU A 51 1.14 14.56 19.31
CA GLU A 51 0.79 14.79 17.91
C GLU A 51 1.70 13.98 16.96
N ALA A 52 3.01 13.99 17.22
CA ALA A 52 3.98 13.24 16.44
C ALA A 52 3.75 11.71 16.55
N GLU A 53 3.41 11.21 17.73
CA GLU A 53 3.06 9.79 17.94
C GLU A 53 1.76 9.40 17.23
N GLU A 54 0.72 10.25 17.30
CA GLU A 54 -0.56 10.02 16.61
C GLU A 54 -0.37 9.95 15.09
N ILE A 55 0.45 10.82 14.51
CA ILE A 55 0.78 10.80 13.08
C ILE A 55 1.43 9.49 12.67
N ILE A 56 2.41 9.01 13.46
CA ILE A 56 3.08 7.74 13.18
C ILE A 56 2.08 6.57 13.30
N LYS A 57 1.27 6.55 14.35
CA LYS A 57 0.29 5.49 14.60
C LYS A 57 -0.77 5.40 13.50
N GLU A 58 -1.28 6.53 13.03
CA GLU A 58 -2.26 6.56 11.94
C GLU A 58 -1.62 6.11 10.63
N ALA A 59 -0.39 6.52 10.35
CA ALA A 59 0.36 6.07 9.18
C ALA A 59 0.64 4.56 9.19
N GLU A 60 0.96 3.98 10.36
CA GLU A 60 1.11 2.54 10.50
C GLU A 60 -0.19 1.78 10.24
N LYS A 61 -1.33 2.33 10.68
CA LYS A 61 -2.65 1.76 10.40
C LYS A 61 -2.95 1.79 8.91
N GLN A 62 -2.75 2.92 8.25
CA GLN A 62 -2.95 3.05 6.80
C GLN A 62 -2.02 2.13 6.01
N ALA A 63 -0.75 2.04 6.40
CA ALA A 63 0.21 1.13 5.79
C ALA A 63 -0.23 -0.35 5.90
N LYS A 64 -0.75 -0.76 7.07
CA LYS A 64 -1.30 -2.11 7.26
C LYS A 64 -2.52 -2.36 6.39
N GLU A 65 -3.41 -1.38 6.25
CA GLU A 65 -4.59 -1.49 5.38
C GLU A 65 -4.20 -1.64 3.89
N VAL A 66 -3.19 -0.89 3.43
CA VAL A 66 -2.66 -1.01 2.06
C VAL A 66 -2.15 -2.42 1.77
N ILE A 67 -1.34 -3.00 2.66
CA ILE A 67 -0.82 -4.36 2.50
C ILE A 67 -1.95 -5.38 2.51
N LYS A 68 -2.85 -5.29 3.50
CA LYS A 68 -3.98 -6.21 3.63
C LYS A 68 -4.90 -6.17 2.40
N GLU A 69 -5.12 -4.99 1.83
CA GLU A 69 -5.92 -4.85 0.62
C GLU A 69 -5.21 -5.47 -0.60
N ALA A 70 -3.90 -5.29 -0.72
CA ALA A 70 -3.10 -5.89 -1.78
C ALA A 70 -3.07 -7.43 -1.68
N GLU A 71 -2.88 -7.98 -0.48
CA GLU A 71 -2.95 -9.43 -0.22
C GLU A 71 -4.31 -10.01 -0.60
N ARG A 72 -5.40 -9.36 -0.16
CA ARG A 72 -6.77 -9.78 -0.49
C ARG A 72 -7.00 -9.82 -2.00
N LYS A 73 -6.46 -8.85 -2.72
CA LYS A 73 -6.59 -8.75 -4.18
C LYS A 73 -5.69 -9.74 -4.92
N ALA A 74 -4.49 -9.99 -4.43
CA ALA A 74 -3.63 -11.05 -4.94
C ALA A 74 -4.33 -12.42 -4.84
N GLU A 75 -5.03 -12.67 -3.72
CA GLU A 75 -5.82 -13.89 -3.54
C GLU A 75 -7.03 -13.94 -4.48
N GLU A 76 -7.70 -12.82 -4.75
CA GLU A 76 -8.76 -12.76 -5.77
C GLU A 76 -8.22 -13.15 -7.15
N ILE A 77 -7.03 -12.65 -7.52
CA ILE A 77 -6.38 -12.92 -8.82
C ILE A 77 -6.09 -14.41 -9.00
N LYS A 78 -5.58 -15.09 -7.97
CA LYS A 78 -5.31 -16.54 -8.02
C LYS A 78 -6.55 -17.40 -8.32
N ASN A 79 -7.73 -16.89 -7.96
CA ASN A 79 -9.00 -17.61 -8.08
C ASN A 79 -9.83 -17.18 -9.31
N ILE A 80 -9.27 -16.35 -10.20
CA ILE A 80 -9.98 -15.83 -11.38
C ILE A 80 -9.79 -16.71 -12.61
N ASP A 81 -10.90 -16.93 -13.32
CA ASP A 81 -10.94 -17.59 -14.63
C ASP A 81 -10.21 -16.72 -15.69
N GLU A 82 -9.37 -17.35 -16.53
CA GLU A 82 -8.47 -16.69 -17.50
C GLU A 82 -9.17 -15.59 -18.33
N LYS A 83 -10.45 -15.78 -18.65
CA LYS A 83 -11.24 -14.84 -19.47
C LYS A 83 -11.44 -13.46 -18.84
N ARG A 84 -11.36 -13.34 -17.52
CA ARG A 84 -11.58 -12.07 -16.78
C ARG A 84 -10.31 -11.55 -16.09
N TYR A 85 -9.21 -12.30 -16.20
CA TYR A 85 -7.95 -12.03 -15.54
C TYR A 85 -7.45 -10.60 -15.80
N LYS A 86 -7.20 -10.24 -17.06
CA LYS A 86 -6.61 -8.94 -17.42
C LYS A 86 -7.40 -7.74 -16.92
N GLU A 87 -8.73 -7.79 -17.06
CA GLU A 87 -9.61 -6.69 -16.67
C GLU A 87 -9.59 -6.49 -15.14
N ILE A 88 -9.54 -7.58 -14.38
CA ILE A 88 -9.53 -7.51 -12.92
C ILE A 88 -8.16 -7.07 -12.40
N VAL A 89 -7.06 -7.55 -12.99
CA VAL A 89 -5.73 -7.13 -12.55
C VAL A 89 -5.49 -5.65 -12.84
N GLU A 90 -5.86 -5.15 -14.02
CA GLU A 90 -5.75 -3.71 -14.30
C GLU A 90 -6.52 -2.87 -13.28
N LYS A 91 -7.74 -3.30 -12.92
CA LYS A 91 -8.55 -2.62 -11.91
C LYS A 91 -7.89 -2.64 -10.53
N ILE A 92 -7.33 -3.79 -10.13
CA ILE A 92 -6.62 -3.96 -8.86
C ILE A 92 -5.39 -3.06 -8.80
N ALA A 93 -4.57 -3.06 -9.86
CA ALA A 93 -3.35 -2.25 -9.97
C ALA A 93 -3.67 -0.75 -9.84
N ARG A 94 -4.73 -0.26 -10.50
CA ARG A 94 -5.17 1.14 -10.38
C ARG A 94 -5.54 1.53 -8.96
N ILE A 95 -6.30 0.68 -8.26
CA ILE A 95 -6.70 0.97 -6.88
C ILE A 95 -5.48 1.04 -5.95
N ILE A 96 -4.51 0.13 -6.10
CA ILE A 96 -3.28 0.13 -5.30
C ILE A 96 -2.44 1.38 -5.60
N ALA A 97 -2.29 1.71 -6.89
CA ALA A 97 -1.63 2.93 -7.33
C ALA A 97 -2.36 4.22 -6.86
N GLY A 98 -3.59 4.11 -6.35
CA GLY A 98 -4.41 5.25 -5.93
C GLY A 98 -4.92 6.09 -7.09
N VAL A 99 -4.92 5.53 -8.30
CA VAL A 99 -5.46 6.17 -9.51
C VAL A 99 -6.94 5.77 -9.60
N LYS A 100 -7.84 6.73 -9.34
CA LYS A 100 -9.29 6.57 -9.53
C LYS A 100 -9.66 6.74 -11.00
#